data_AF-A0A519D6F8-F1
#
_entry.id   AF-A0A519D6F8-F1
#
_cell.length_a   1.000
_cell.length_b   1.000
_cell.length_c   1.000
_cell.angle_alpha   90.00
_cell.angle_beta   90.00
_cell.angle_gamma   90.00
#
_symmetry.space_group_name_H-M   'P 1'
#
loop_
_entity.id
_entity.type
_entity.pdbx_description
1 polymer ?
#
loop_
_entity_poly.entity_id
_entity_poly.type
_entity_poly.pdbx_seq_one_letter_code
_entity_poly.pdbx_strand_id
1 'polypeptide(L)'
;GHANSVFFSADDGSGIGAEPYSLDSNTLEASLLGDICPDSCSSQAGNNGWASLGGELFFSAFDGDSTELFAYDDSLRALTDFGDEVSKTHSLTIYENELWFDADDQVNGRELWHSDGVNLTLLNLDGDSGDSLVADDFGVQILNGLMLLQSEGTLISIDSEYVVNNLNSSLGDIGGNAAPAIADGAIWFACQGPSTGVELCWSDGLTAELVHEFMTGIQNSDISSMVELGGYVYVVANGINNSAETGNELWRTSASSSPQLIFEGQVGSGSGEVGYYGGLTAVGNTLFFSFDDGSRGHELQALGWLPDDASHLLMSDLGA
;
A
#
# COMPACT_ATOMS: atom_id res chain seq x y z
N GLY A 1 -26.66 3.07 0.94
CA GLY A 1 -25.67 2.11 1.47
C GLY A 1 -25.51 0.97 0.49
N HIS A 2 -24.52 1.07 -0.39
CA HIS A 2 -24.32 0.28 -1.61
C HIS A 2 -23.81 -1.16 -1.37
N ALA A 3 -24.40 -1.88 -0.42
CA ALA A 3 -23.87 -3.15 0.10
C ALA A 3 -23.72 -4.29 -0.93
N ASN A 4 -24.38 -4.19 -2.08
CA ASN A 4 -24.30 -5.17 -3.17
C ASN A 4 -23.70 -4.58 -4.46
N SER A 5 -23.07 -3.42 -4.39
CA SER A 5 -22.48 -2.76 -5.55
C SER A 5 -20.96 -2.93 -5.56
N VAL A 6 -20.41 -3.25 -6.73
CA VAL A 6 -18.97 -3.11 -7.01
C VAL A 6 -18.78 -1.83 -7.80
N PHE A 7 -17.86 -0.96 -7.38
CA PHE A 7 -17.51 0.28 -8.08
C PHE A 7 -16.19 0.13 -8.80
N PHE A 8 -16.10 0.69 -10.00
CA PHE A 8 -14.93 0.58 -10.87
C PHE A 8 -14.96 1.66 -11.95
N SER A 9 -13.82 1.91 -12.59
CA SER A 9 -13.73 2.71 -13.80
C SER A 9 -13.77 1.81 -15.05
N ALA A 10 -14.53 2.19 -16.07
CA ALA A 10 -14.63 1.44 -17.33
C ALA A 10 -14.97 2.32 -18.54
N ASP A 11 -14.47 1.93 -19.71
CA ASP A 11 -14.89 2.47 -21.01
C ASP A 11 -15.89 1.48 -21.65
N ASP A 12 -17.12 1.93 -21.86
CA ASP A 12 -18.20 1.12 -22.45
C ASP A 12 -18.22 1.16 -23.99
N GLY A 13 -17.27 1.88 -24.61
CA GLY A 13 -17.15 2.06 -26.05
C GLY A 13 -18.14 3.07 -26.63
N SER A 14 -18.87 3.82 -25.81
CA SER A 14 -19.77 4.91 -26.26
C SER A 14 -19.01 6.14 -26.77
N GLY A 15 -17.72 6.25 -26.43
CA GLY A 15 -16.85 7.35 -26.84
C GLY A 15 -16.59 8.39 -25.76
N ILE A 16 -17.13 8.20 -24.54
CA ILE A 16 -16.92 9.08 -23.37
C ILE A 16 -15.67 8.74 -22.55
N GLY A 17 -14.86 7.77 -23.00
CA GLY A 17 -13.69 7.30 -22.24
C GLY A 17 -14.07 6.47 -21.01
N ALA A 18 -13.07 6.21 -20.15
CA ALA A 18 -13.26 5.41 -18.94
C ALA A 18 -13.79 6.25 -17.77
N GLU A 19 -15.02 5.94 -17.36
CA GLU A 19 -15.82 6.70 -16.38
C GLU A 19 -16.23 5.82 -15.19
N PRO A 20 -16.77 6.37 -14.08
CA PRO A 20 -17.18 5.56 -12.92
C PRO A 20 -18.47 4.78 -13.17
N TYR A 21 -18.43 3.48 -12.89
CA TYR A 21 -19.56 2.55 -12.99
C TYR A 21 -19.82 1.86 -11.65
N SER A 22 -21.06 1.44 -11.45
CA SER A 22 -21.45 0.46 -10.44
C SER A 22 -21.93 -0.81 -11.12
N LEU A 23 -21.68 -1.96 -10.49
CA LEU A 23 -22.21 -3.27 -10.86
C LEU A 23 -23.02 -3.81 -9.69
N ASP A 24 -24.32 -4.05 -9.89
CA ASP A 24 -25.12 -4.79 -8.90
C ASP A 24 -24.71 -6.26 -8.97
N SER A 25 -24.12 -6.76 -7.88
CA SER A 25 -23.64 -8.14 -7.78
C SER A 25 -24.74 -9.20 -7.80
N ASN A 26 -26.02 -8.83 -7.62
CA ASN A 26 -27.15 -9.75 -7.74
C ASN A 26 -27.66 -9.87 -9.18
N THR A 27 -27.77 -8.75 -9.89
CA THR A 27 -28.32 -8.73 -11.26
C THR A 27 -27.23 -8.82 -12.32
N LEU A 28 -25.99 -8.52 -11.95
CA LEU A 28 -24.84 -8.34 -12.85
C LEU A 28 -25.06 -7.24 -13.89
N GLU A 29 -25.88 -6.24 -13.54
CA GLU A 29 -26.11 -5.06 -14.37
C GLU A 29 -25.17 -3.94 -13.96
N ALA A 30 -24.47 -3.37 -14.95
CA ALA A 30 -23.61 -2.22 -14.77
C ALA A 30 -24.35 -0.92 -15.14
N SER A 31 -24.12 0.14 -14.36
CA SER A 31 -24.67 1.47 -14.60
C SER A 31 -23.60 2.54 -14.41
N LEU A 32 -23.58 3.50 -15.32
CA LEU A 32 -22.74 4.70 -15.24
C LEU A 32 -23.22 5.57 -14.06
N LEU A 33 -22.29 6.00 -13.20
CA LEU A 33 -22.57 6.94 -12.12
C LEU A 33 -22.72 8.36 -12.69
N GLY A 34 -21.87 8.70 -13.65
CA GLY A 34 -21.94 9.90 -14.47
C GLY A 34 -20.69 10.04 -15.34
N ASP A 35 -20.81 10.88 -16.36
CA ASP A 35 -19.71 11.31 -17.21
C ASP A 35 -18.99 12.47 -16.49
N ILE A 36 -17.88 12.16 -15.81
CA ILE A 36 -17.13 13.15 -15.03
C ILE A 36 -16.17 13.90 -15.94
N CYS A 37 -15.45 13.19 -16.83
CA CYS A 37 -14.51 13.80 -17.78
C CYS A 37 -15.18 14.00 -19.16
N PRO A 38 -15.48 15.24 -19.58
CA PRO A 38 -16.29 15.49 -20.75
C PRO A 38 -15.64 15.01 -22.07
N ASP A 39 -16.50 14.85 -23.07
CA ASP A 39 -16.17 14.42 -24.44
C ASP A 39 -15.62 13.00 -24.54
N SER A 40 -14.29 12.82 -24.58
CA SER A 40 -13.65 11.50 -24.82
C SER A 40 -12.45 11.25 -23.93
N CYS A 41 -12.23 12.13 -22.95
CA CYS A 41 -11.22 11.90 -21.93
C CYS A 41 -11.73 10.85 -20.93
N SER A 42 -10.84 10.35 -20.07
CA SER A 42 -11.22 9.36 -19.05
C SER A 42 -11.02 9.99 -17.70
N SER A 43 -12.02 9.88 -16.82
CA SER A 43 -11.94 10.45 -15.48
C SER A 43 -11.01 9.73 -14.53
N GLN A 44 -10.48 8.55 -14.89
CA GLN A 44 -9.56 7.81 -14.02
C GLN A 44 -10.13 7.56 -12.61
N ALA A 45 -11.46 7.47 -12.51
CA ALA A 45 -12.17 7.45 -11.25
C ALA A 45 -11.67 6.30 -10.34
N GLY A 46 -11.29 6.66 -9.13
CA GLY A 46 -10.83 5.74 -8.09
C GLY A 46 -9.45 5.12 -8.31
N ASN A 47 -8.62 5.69 -9.20
CA ASN A 47 -7.20 5.30 -9.33
C ASN A 47 -6.45 5.33 -7.99
N ASN A 48 -6.86 6.22 -7.08
CA ASN A 48 -6.25 6.40 -5.76
C ASN A 48 -7.07 5.74 -4.63
N GLY A 49 -7.95 4.82 -5.00
CA GLY A 49 -8.81 4.08 -4.09
C GLY A 49 -10.26 4.57 -4.07
N TRP A 50 -11.08 3.79 -3.37
CA TRP A 50 -12.49 4.05 -3.13
C TRP A 50 -12.73 3.92 -1.62
N ALA A 51 -13.38 4.91 -1.03
CA ALA A 51 -13.73 4.89 0.39
C ALA A 51 -15.25 5.00 0.58
N SER A 52 -15.77 4.49 1.70
CA SER A 52 -17.18 4.70 2.04
C SER A 52 -17.33 5.24 3.45
N LEU A 53 -18.05 6.35 3.57
CA LEU A 53 -18.35 7.02 4.83
C LEU A 53 -19.83 7.36 4.86
N GLY A 54 -20.51 7.04 5.97
CA GLY A 54 -21.94 7.38 6.13
C GLY A 54 -22.89 6.74 5.10
N GLY A 55 -22.42 5.79 4.28
CA GLY A 55 -23.19 5.17 3.21
C GLY A 55 -23.07 5.85 1.84
N GLU A 56 -22.28 6.91 1.74
CA GLU A 56 -21.78 7.52 0.50
C GLU A 56 -20.47 6.85 0.08
N LEU A 57 -20.16 6.87 -1.21
CA LEU A 57 -18.90 6.45 -1.81
C LEU A 57 -18.06 7.70 -2.11
N PHE A 58 -16.77 7.67 -1.81
CA PHE A 58 -15.81 8.75 -2.07
C PHE A 58 -14.67 8.24 -2.93
N PHE A 59 -14.27 9.03 -3.92
CA PHE A 59 -13.21 8.67 -4.86
C PHE A 59 -12.65 9.91 -5.55
N SER A 60 -11.40 9.81 -6.00
CA SER A 60 -10.78 10.83 -6.84
C SER A 60 -11.15 10.62 -8.31
N ALA A 61 -11.40 11.69 -9.06
CA ALA A 61 -11.59 11.59 -10.51
C ALA A 61 -11.12 12.88 -11.21
N PHE A 62 -10.58 12.73 -12.41
CA PHE A 62 -10.24 13.81 -13.33
C PHE A 62 -11.50 14.31 -14.05
N ASP A 63 -11.81 15.59 -13.94
CA ASP A 63 -13.04 16.19 -14.49
C ASP A 63 -12.87 16.86 -15.86
N GLY A 64 -11.69 16.71 -16.46
CA GLY A 64 -11.30 17.38 -17.70
C GLY A 64 -10.32 18.53 -17.49
N ASP A 65 -10.28 19.09 -16.28
CA ASP A 65 -9.39 20.19 -15.90
C ASP A 65 -8.41 19.77 -14.80
N SER A 66 -8.89 19.16 -13.70
CA SER A 66 -8.08 18.71 -12.56
C SER A 66 -8.58 17.39 -11.95
N THR A 67 -7.83 16.81 -11.01
CA THR A 67 -8.29 15.65 -10.22
C THR A 67 -8.93 16.13 -8.92
N GLU A 68 -10.23 15.88 -8.79
CA GLU A 68 -11.03 16.32 -7.63
C GLU A 68 -11.56 15.13 -6.82
N LEU A 69 -12.00 15.40 -5.59
CA LEU A 69 -12.67 14.43 -4.74
C LEU A 69 -14.18 14.48 -4.98
N PHE A 70 -14.75 13.33 -5.34
CA PHE A 70 -16.18 13.16 -5.57
C PHE A 70 -16.82 12.31 -4.49
N ALA A 71 -18.09 12.59 -4.20
CA ALA A 71 -18.98 11.68 -3.50
C ALA A 71 -20.12 11.22 -4.39
N TYR A 72 -20.56 9.99 -4.12
CA TYR A 72 -21.70 9.37 -4.77
C TYR A 72 -22.59 8.67 -3.75
N ASP A 73 -23.88 8.99 -3.82
CA ASP A 73 -24.96 8.21 -3.24
C ASP A 73 -25.96 7.79 -4.32
N ASP A 74 -27.04 8.53 -4.48
CA ASP A 74 -27.95 8.48 -5.61
C ASP A 74 -27.56 9.53 -6.68
N SER A 75 -26.66 10.47 -6.34
CA SER A 75 -26.16 11.50 -7.24
C SER A 75 -24.67 11.80 -7.03
N LEU A 76 -23.99 12.20 -8.10
CA LEU A 76 -22.61 12.67 -8.03
C LEU A 76 -22.56 14.11 -7.53
N ARG A 77 -21.62 14.38 -6.62
CA ARG A 77 -21.21 15.74 -6.23
C ARG A 77 -19.71 15.81 -6.04
N ALA A 78 -19.11 16.91 -6.46
CA ALA A 78 -17.75 17.24 -6.04
C ALA A 78 -17.76 17.69 -4.56
N LEU A 79 -16.81 17.22 -3.77
CA LEU A 79 -16.52 17.71 -2.41
C LEU A 79 -15.58 18.89 -2.44
N THR A 80 -14.69 18.90 -3.42
CA THR A 80 -13.64 19.88 -3.62
C THR A 80 -13.81 20.50 -5.00
N ASP A 81 -13.48 21.78 -5.07
CA ASP A 81 -13.13 22.47 -6.31
C ASP A 81 -11.86 23.22 -5.93
N PHE A 82 -10.76 22.49 -5.86
CA PHE A 82 -9.45 23.07 -5.56
C PHE A 82 -8.87 23.75 -6.81
N GLY A 83 -9.58 23.72 -7.95
CA GLY A 83 -9.20 24.34 -9.22
C GLY A 83 -8.27 23.46 -10.05
N ASP A 84 -7.60 24.05 -11.06
CA ASP A 84 -6.76 23.37 -12.08
C ASP A 84 -5.55 22.57 -11.53
N GLU A 85 -5.42 22.42 -10.22
CA GLU A 85 -4.09 22.40 -9.61
C GLU A 85 -3.92 21.46 -8.39
N VAL A 86 -4.84 20.50 -8.17
CA VAL A 86 -4.58 19.37 -7.27
C VAL A 86 -3.70 18.35 -7.96
N SER A 87 -2.42 18.34 -7.63
CA SER A 87 -1.52 17.26 -8.01
C SER A 87 -1.68 16.08 -7.05
N LYS A 88 -2.58 15.16 -7.44
CA LYS A 88 -2.72 13.79 -6.90
C LYS A 88 -3.32 13.72 -5.49
N THR A 89 -4.58 13.29 -5.39
CA THR A 89 -5.19 12.83 -4.14
C THR A 89 -4.83 11.36 -3.92
N HIS A 90 -4.10 11.00 -2.87
CA HIS A 90 -3.82 9.60 -2.56
C HIS A 90 -4.44 9.18 -1.23
N SER A 91 -4.38 7.87 -0.98
CA SER A 91 -4.58 7.31 0.36
C SER A 91 -5.97 7.54 0.98
N LEU A 92 -7.04 7.50 0.17
CA LEU A 92 -8.42 7.63 0.67
C LEU A 92 -8.70 6.59 1.77
N THR A 93 -8.72 7.03 3.02
CA THR A 93 -8.77 6.16 4.20
C THR A 93 -9.85 6.63 5.14
N ILE A 94 -10.61 5.69 5.71
CA ILE A 94 -11.55 6.02 6.78
C ILE A 94 -10.86 5.83 8.13
N TYR A 95 -10.85 6.89 8.94
CA TYR A 95 -10.33 6.88 10.30
C TYR A 95 -11.18 7.77 11.18
N GLU A 96 -11.56 7.27 12.37
CA GLU A 96 -12.42 7.97 13.33
C GLU A 96 -13.71 8.58 12.73
N ASN A 97 -14.32 7.85 11.79
CA ASN A 97 -15.55 8.26 11.08
C ASN A 97 -15.37 9.55 10.23
N GLU A 98 -14.18 9.73 9.70
CA GLU A 98 -13.87 10.76 8.71
C GLU A 98 -13.11 10.15 7.53
N LEU A 99 -13.23 10.78 6.37
CA LEU A 99 -12.43 10.46 5.21
C LEU A 99 -11.13 11.26 5.29
N TRP A 100 -10.01 10.57 5.24
CA TRP A 100 -8.66 11.13 5.24
C TRP A 100 -7.98 10.90 3.91
N PHE A 101 -7.21 11.89 3.48
CA PHE A 101 -6.51 11.87 2.21
C PHE A 101 -5.45 12.96 2.21
N ASP A 102 -4.45 12.82 1.35
CA ASP A 102 -3.49 13.88 1.08
C ASP A 102 -3.91 14.66 -0.17
N ALA A 103 -3.66 15.96 -0.19
CA ALA A 103 -3.96 16.83 -1.33
C ALA A 103 -3.09 18.09 -1.30
N ASP A 104 -2.72 18.58 -2.49
CA ASP A 104 -2.04 19.87 -2.67
C ASP A 104 -3.06 20.95 -3.01
N ASP A 105 -3.20 21.95 -2.13
CA ASP A 105 -4.04 23.13 -2.37
C ASP A 105 -3.25 24.32 -2.97
N GLN A 106 -1.94 24.12 -3.21
CA GLN A 106 -0.91 25.07 -3.65
C GLN A 106 -0.74 26.34 -2.82
N VAL A 107 -1.49 26.47 -1.73
CA VAL A 107 -1.30 27.52 -0.75
C VAL A 107 -0.35 27.02 0.31
N ASN A 108 -0.57 25.80 0.76
CA ASN A 108 0.17 25.09 1.81
C ASN A 108 1.03 23.96 1.23
N GLY A 109 0.90 23.64 -0.06
CA GLY A 109 1.55 22.46 -0.64
C GLY A 109 0.76 21.19 -0.36
N ARG A 110 1.38 20.03 -0.59
CA ARG A 110 0.79 18.72 -0.36
C ARG A 110 0.67 18.39 1.13
N GLU A 111 -0.56 18.43 1.62
CA GLU A 111 -0.86 18.31 3.05
C GLU A 111 -1.88 17.20 3.34
N LEU A 112 -2.07 16.85 4.62
CA LEU A 112 -3.07 15.89 5.06
C LEU A 112 -4.42 16.58 5.33
N TRP A 113 -5.49 16.05 4.76
CA TRP A 113 -6.85 16.58 4.86
C TRP A 113 -7.80 15.53 5.40
N HIS A 114 -8.85 15.99 6.07
CA HIS A 114 -9.95 15.13 6.48
C HIS A 114 -11.32 15.75 6.23
N SER A 115 -12.34 14.90 6.10
CA SER A 115 -13.72 15.29 5.82
C SER A 115 -14.74 14.49 6.62
N ASP A 116 -15.78 15.18 7.10
CA ASP A 116 -17.00 14.58 7.64
C ASP A 116 -17.97 14.09 6.55
N GLY A 117 -17.55 14.16 5.28
CA GLY A 117 -18.34 13.90 4.08
C GLY A 117 -18.85 15.19 3.43
N VAL A 118 -18.88 16.32 4.13
CA VAL A 118 -19.40 17.60 3.61
C VAL A 118 -18.34 18.69 3.69
N ASN A 119 -17.70 18.83 4.85
CA ASN A 119 -16.69 19.86 5.12
C ASN A 119 -15.29 19.25 5.00
N LEU A 120 -14.33 20.10 4.67
CA LEU A 120 -12.91 19.73 4.60
C LEU A 120 -12.14 20.48 5.66
N THR A 121 -11.19 19.79 6.29
CA THR A 121 -10.31 20.35 7.29
C THR A 121 -8.87 19.95 6.99
N LEU A 122 -7.97 20.94 6.97
CA LEU A 122 -6.54 20.75 6.82
C LEU A 122 -5.92 20.37 8.16
N LEU A 123 -5.17 19.27 8.19
CA LEU A 123 -4.21 18.95 9.24
C LEU A 123 -2.80 19.18 8.67
N ASN A 124 -2.31 20.41 8.85
CA ASN A 124 -0.98 20.81 8.39
C ASN A 124 0.11 20.06 9.19
N LEU A 125 0.96 19.29 8.49
CA LEU A 125 1.96 18.43 9.12
C LEU A 125 3.38 18.99 9.08
N ASP A 126 3.73 19.80 8.08
CA ASP A 126 5.12 20.27 7.86
C ASP A 126 5.29 21.80 7.98
N GLY A 127 4.20 22.57 8.04
CA GLY A 127 4.22 24.03 8.26
C GLY A 127 4.84 24.86 7.14
N ASP A 128 5.30 24.24 6.05
CA ASP A 128 6.03 24.84 4.92
C ASP A 128 5.46 24.30 3.59
N SER A 129 5.63 25.02 2.47
CA SER A 129 5.01 24.64 1.18
C SER A 129 5.76 23.55 0.39
N GLY A 130 6.27 22.50 1.05
CA GLY A 130 7.07 21.44 0.44
C GLY A 130 6.29 20.14 0.19
N ASP A 131 6.53 19.46 -0.94
CA ASP A 131 5.99 18.12 -1.19
C ASP A 131 6.64 17.07 -0.27
N SER A 132 5.98 16.69 0.83
CA SER A 132 6.61 15.83 1.86
C SER A 132 5.74 14.69 2.42
N LEU A 133 4.52 14.53 1.90
CA LEU A 133 3.58 13.58 2.47
C LEU A 133 3.37 12.33 1.62
N VAL A 134 3.53 11.20 2.33
CA VAL A 134 3.19 9.83 1.95
C VAL A 134 4.09 9.28 0.84
N ALA A 135 5.01 8.39 1.23
CA ALA A 135 5.66 7.48 0.27
C ALA A 135 4.57 6.70 -0.49
N ASP A 136 4.60 6.76 -1.83
CA ASP A 136 3.57 6.19 -2.71
C ASP A 136 3.21 4.74 -2.33
N ASP A 137 4.19 3.95 -1.88
CA ASP A 137 3.99 2.56 -1.48
C ASP A 137 3.58 2.38 0.00
N PHE A 138 3.95 3.30 0.91
CA PHE A 138 3.59 3.18 2.33
C PHE A 138 2.11 3.53 2.58
N GLY A 139 1.61 4.57 1.90
CA GLY A 139 0.24 5.04 2.06
C GLY A 139 -0.10 5.48 3.50
N VAL A 140 -1.40 5.49 3.80
CA VAL A 140 -1.93 5.69 5.15
C VAL A 140 -2.35 4.34 5.72
N GLN A 141 -1.88 4.03 6.93
CA GLN A 141 -2.05 2.74 7.57
C GLN A 141 -2.79 2.90 8.90
N ILE A 142 -3.71 1.99 9.22
CA ILE A 142 -4.42 2.02 10.50
C ILE A 142 -3.94 0.85 11.36
N LEU A 143 -3.36 1.15 12.51
CA LEU A 143 -2.84 0.15 13.44
C LEU A 143 -3.24 0.52 14.87
N ASN A 144 -3.91 -0.40 15.56
CA ASN A 144 -4.28 -0.26 16.98
C ASN A 144 -5.05 1.05 17.31
N GLY A 145 -5.87 1.54 16.37
CA GLY A 145 -6.62 2.79 16.53
C GLY A 145 -5.78 4.06 16.33
N LEU A 146 -4.60 3.93 15.74
CA LEU A 146 -3.76 5.05 15.31
C LEU A 146 -3.67 5.04 13.79
N MET A 147 -3.65 6.23 13.20
CA MET A 147 -3.26 6.41 11.82
C MET A 147 -1.74 6.57 11.75
N LEU A 148 -1.09 5.80 10.88
CA LEU A 148 0.35 5.83 10.64
C LEU A 148 0.61 6.25 9.19
N LEU A 149 1.51 7.19 9.00
CA LEU A 149 1.98 7.61 7.67
C LEU A 149 3.39 8.17 7.75
N GLN A 150 4.03 8.32 6.59
CA GLN A 150 5.31 9.01 6.48
C GLN A 150 5.09 10.52 6.35
N SER A 151 5.84 11.28 7.14
CA SER A 151 5.93 12.74 7.05
C SER A 151 7.38 13.19 7.25
N GLU A 152 7.89 14.07 6.38
CA GLU A 152 9.28 14.56 6.42
C GLU A 152 10.35 13.46 6.49
N GLY A 153 10.16 12.40 5.70
CA GLY A 153 11.01 11.21 5.66
C GLY A 153 10.94 10.31 6.90
N THR A 154 10.11 10.59 7.91
CA THR A 154 10.00 9.79 9.15
C THR A 154 8.59 9.21 9.34
N LEU A 155 8.47 8.19 10.20
CA LEU A 155 7.19 7.57 10.52
C LEU A 155 6.51 8.33 11.67
N ILE A 156 5.29 8.79 11.44
CA ILE A 156 4.45 9.43 12.45
C ILE A 156 3.21 8.59 12.75
N SER A 157 2.63 8.77 13.94
CA SER A 157 1.28 8.34 14.27
C SER A 157 0.38 9.53 14.59
N ILE A 158 -0.90 9.43 14.25
CA ILE A 158 -1.95 10.40 14.57
C ILE A 158 -3.04 9.67 15.34
N ASP A 159 -3.39 10.18 16.52
CA ASP A 159 -4.46 9.63 17.36
C ASP A 159 -5.84 10.26 17.03
N SER A 160 -6.88 9.84 17.75
CA SER A 160 -8.25 10.31 17.55
C SER A 160 -8.48 11.78 17.97
N GLU A 161 -7.52 12.39 18.68
CA GLU A 161 -7.53 13.82 19.01
C GLU A 161 -6.62 14.63 18.06
N TYR A 162 -6.19 14.01 16.95
CA TYR A 162 -5.27 14.54 15.95
C TYR A 162 -3.88 14.90 16.49
N VAL A 163 -3.45 14.24 17.57
CA VAL A 163 -2.10 14.43 18.11
C VAL A 163 -1.10 13.67 17.26
N VAL A 164 -0.19 14.41 16.62
CA VAL A 164 0.90 13.86 15.81
C VAL A 164 2.09 13.49 16.69
N ASN A 165 2.59 12.27 16.57
CA ASN A 165 3.77 11.79 17.27
C ASN A 165 4.77 11.21 16.28
N ASN A 166 6.03 11.64 16.34
CA ASN A 166 7.12 10.98 15.62
C ASN A 166 7.52 9.70 16.35
N LEU A 167 7.44 8.55 15.67
CA LEU A 167 7.67 7.24 16.30
C LEU A 167 9.15 6.91 16.46
N ASN A 168 10.00 7.42 15.56
CA ASN A 168 11.45 7.34 15.66
C ASN A 168 12.13 8.27 14.66
N SER A 169 12.71 9.38 15.14
CA SER A 169 13.36 10.39 14.30
C SER A 169 14.74 9.96 13.76
N SER A 170 15.20 8.76 14.12
CA SER A 170 16.46 8.21 13.63
C SER A 170 16.27 7.28 12.43
N LEU A 171 15.02 6.95 12.10
CA LEU A 171 14.66 6.22 10.90
C LEU A 171 14.34 7.21 9.78
N GLY A 172 14.70 6.84 8.56
CA GLY A 172 14.42 7.58 7.33
C GLY A 172 13.87 6.64 6.25
N ASP A 173 13.58 7.20 5.07
CA ASP A 173 13.18 6.44 3.86
C ASP A 173 12.08 5.40 4.13
N ILE A 174 11.04 5.83 4.85
CA ILE A 174 9.96 4.97 5.31
C ILE A 174 9.12 4.48 4.13
N GLY A 175 9.05 3.16 3.99
CA GLY A 175 8.14 2.46 3.09
C GLY A 175 8.47 2.61 1.61
N GLY A 176 9.74 2.77 1.24
CA GLY A 176 10.16 2.75 -0.16
C GLY A 176 10.08 1.35 -0.79
N ASN A 177 9.58 1.28 -2.04
CA ASN A 177 9.60 0.12 -2.95
C ASN A 177 8.66 -1.06 -2.64
N ALA A 178 8.01 -1.07 -1.48
CA ALA A 178 7.07 -2.14 -1.13
C ALA A 178 6.00 -1.66 -0.15
N ALA A 179 4.75 -2.05 -0.43
CA ALA A 179 3.64 -1.85 0.50
C ALA A 179 3.92 -2.55 1.83
N PRO A 180 3.54 -1.95 2.98
CA PRO A 180 3.77 -2.53 4.29
C PRO A 180 2.87 -3.74 4.53
N ALA A 181 3.30 -4.62 5.43
CA ALA A 181 2.50 -5.74 5.91
C ALA A 181 2.13 -5.55 7.38
N ILE A 182 0.88 -5.80 7.74
CA ILE A 182 0.43 -5.79 9.13
C ILE A 182 0.29 -7.24 9.62
N ALA A 183 1.07 -7.62 10.63
CA ALA A 183 1.03 -8.93 11.24
C ALA A 183 1.34 -8.85 12.74
N ASP A 184 0.66 -9.69 13.52
CA ASP A 184 0.90 -9.83 14.98
C ASP A 184 0.82 -8.49 15.75
N GLY A 185 -0.16 -7.65 15.39
CA GLY A 185 -0.38 -6.35 16.04
C GLY A 185 0.64 -5.27 15.69
N ALA A 186 1.44 -5.49 14.64
CA ALA A 186 2.46 -4.58 14.20
C ALA A 186 2.48 -4.38 12.68
N ILE A 187 3.04 -3.26 12.24
CA ILE A 187 3.29 -2.96 10.84
C ILE A 187 4.78 -3.15 10.52
N TRP A 188 5.05 -3.72 9.36
CA TRP A 188 6.36 -4.08 8.84
C TRP A 188 6.58 -3.36 7.52
N PHE A 189 7.73 -2.70 7.38
CA PHE A 189 8.01 -1.80 6.27
C PHE A 189 9.51 -1.66 6.02
N ALA A 190 9.86 -1.27 4.81
CA ALA A 190 11.23 -0.88 4.48
C ALA A 190 11.59 0.46 5.15
N CYS A 191 12.76 0.59 5.75
CA CYS A 191 13.26 1.88 6.23
C CYS A 191 14.78 1.94 6.32
N GLN A 192 15.32 3.15 6.30
CA GLN A 192 16.74 3.42 6.53
C GLN A 192 17.02 3.72 8.00
N GLY A 193 18.00 3.02 8.60
CA GLY A 193 18.54 3.35 9.92
C GLY A 193 19.71 4.36 9.88
N PRO A 194 20.22 4.82 11.04
CA PRO A 194 21.25 5.88 11.10
C PRO A 194 22.58 5.57 10.41
N SER A 195 22.91 4.30 10.28
CA SER A 195 24.17 3.83 9.68
C SER A 195 23.97 2.62 8.77
N THR A 196 22.74 2.38 8.32
CA THR A 196 22.37 1.27 7.43
C THR A 196 21.85 1.79 6.09
N GLY A 197 21.70 0.91 5.11
CA GLY A 197 20.81 1.16 3.98
C GLY A 197 19.34 0.96 4.36
N VAL A 198 18.49 0.85 3.34
CA VAL A 198 17.07 0.52 3.47
C VAL A 198 16.92 -0.96 3.77
N GLU A 199 16.26 -1.24 4.88
CA GLU A 199 16.22 -2.52 5.57
C GLU A 199 14.84 -2.75 6.20
N LEU A 200 14.63 -3.89 6.86
CA LEU A 200 13.31 -4.18 7.43
C LEU A 200 13.13 -3.55 8.81
N CYS A 201 12.08 -2.77 8.92
CA CYS A 201 11.66 -2.07 10.12
C CYS A 201 10.26 -2.50 10.55
N TRP A 202 9.97 -2.19 11.81
CA TRP A 202 8.75 -2.57 12.49
C TRP A 202 8.23 -1.40 13.32
N SER A 203 6.91 -1.34 13.49
CA SER A 203 6.26 -0.46 14.46
C SER A 203 5.00 -1.11 15.05
N ASP A 204 4.73 -0.84 16.33
CA ASP A 204 3.47 -1.15 17.00
C ASP A 204 2.47 0.03 17.00
N GLY A 205 2.84 1.13 16.35
CA GLY A 205 2.10 2.40 16.34
C GLY A 205 2.51 3.39 17.42
N LEU A 206 3.28 2.96 18.42
CA LEU A 206 3.78 3.82 19.50
C LEU A 206 5.29 4.06 19.42
N THR A 207 6.02 3.09 18.87
CA THR A 207 7.45 3.16 18.60
C THR A 207 7.77 2.51 17.26
N ALA A 208 8.92 2.85 16.68
CA ALA A 208 9.42 2.20 15.47
C ALA A 208 10.90 1.85 15.62
N GLU A 209 11.33 0.70 15.11
CA GLU A 209 12.72 0.26 15.18
C GLU A 209 13.14 -0.49 13.89
N LEU A 210 14.43 -0.41 13.58
CA LEU A 210 15.06 -1.30 12.61
C LEU A 210 15.13 -2.71 13.21
N VAL A 211 14.50 -3.69 12.55
CA VAL A 211 14.48 -5.08 13.02
C VAL A 211 15.73 -5.82 12.59
N HIS A 212 16.06 -5.70 11.31
CA HIS A 212 17.12 -6.50 10.73
C HIS A 212 17.77 -5.79 9.56
N GLU A 213 19.10 -5.80 9.57
CA GLU A 213 19.94 -5.44 8.45
C GLU A 213 20.23 -6.72 7.65
N PHE A 214 19.48 -6.94 6.57
CA PHE A 214 19.74 -8.06 5.67
C PHE A 214 21.06 -7.88 4.92
N MET A 215 21.41 -6.63 4.59
CA MET A 215 22.63 -6.25 3.88
C MET A 215 23.51 -5.34 4.73
N THR A 216 24.77 -5.74 4.94
CA THR A 216 25.65 -5.01 5.87
C THR A 216 26.03 -3.61 5.40
N GLY A 217 26.07 -2.68 6.35
CA GLY A 217 26.49 -1.29 6.15
C GLY A 217 25.41 -0.49 5.43
N ILE A 218 25.85 0.40 4.55
CA ILE A 218 24.95 1.31 3.80
C ILE A 218 24.28 0.66 2.58
N GLN A 219 24.31 -0.68 2.49
CA GLN A 219 23.71 -1.40 1.37
C GLN A 219 22.22 -1.59 1.64
N ASN A 220 21.42 -1.52 0.58
CA ASN A 220 19.98 -1.75 0.67
C ASN A 220 19.68 -3.24 0.50
N SER A 221 18.67 -3.71 1.22
CA SER A 221 18.08 -5.04 1.01
C SER A 221 17.08 -5.10 -0.14
N ASP A 222 16.77 -3.96 -0.78
CA ASP A 222 15.84 -3.84 -1.91
C ASP A 222 14.54 -4.63 -1.69
N ILE A 223 13.91 -4.44 -0.52
CA ILE A 223 12.62 -5.08 -0.20
C ILE A 223 11.61 -4.74 -1.29
N SER A 224 11.15 -5.75 -2.02
CA SER A 224 10.27 -5.57 -3.18
C SER A 224 8.84 -6.05 -2.96
N SER A 225 8.61 -6.85 -1.92
CA SER A 225 7.27 -7.31 -1.56
C SER A 225 7.21 -7.82 -0.13
N MET A 226 6.11 -7.51 0.56
CA MET A 226 5.81 -8.00 1.89
C MET A 226 4.35 -8.50 1.94
N VAL A 227 4.10 -9.59 2.66
CA VAL A 227 2.72 -10.06 2.90
C VAL A 227 2.61 -10.79 4.23
N GLU A 228 1.46 -10.65 4.89
CA GLU A 228 1.10 -11.45 6.05
C GLU A 228 0.60 -12.83 5.63
N LEU A 229 1.05 -13.87 6.34
CA LEU A 229 0.45 -15.20 6.26
C LEU A 229 0.67 -15.98 7.56
N GLY A 230 -0.41 -16.29 8.26
CA GLY A 230 -0.39 -17.17 9.43
C GLY A 230 0.32 -16.55 10.64
N GLY A 231 0.24 -15.23 10.81
CA GLY A 231 0.88 -14.49 11.90
C GLY A 231 2.36 -14.17 11.68
N TYR A 232 2.89 -14.45 10.49
CA TYR A 232 4.24 -14.08 10.08
C TYR A 232 4.18 -13.06 8.94
N VAL A 233 5.26 -12.29 8.79
CA VAL A 233 5.51 -11.52 7.59
C VAL A 233 6.50 -12.26 6.71
N TYR A 234 6.16 -12.39 5.44
CA TYR A 234 7.03 -12.85 4.38
C TYR A 234 7.55 -11.65 3.62
N VAL A 235 8.84 -11.65 3.32
CA VAL A 235 9.54 -10.51 2.73
C VAL A 235 10.40 -11.04 1.58
N VAL A 236 10.31 -10.40 0.42
CA VAL A 236 11.30 -10.57 -0.65
C VAL A 236 12.37 -9.51 -0.46
N ALA A 237 13.61 -9.94 -0.26
CA ALA A 237 14.74 -9.04 -0.05
C ALA A 237 16.08 -9.69 -0.44
N ASN A 238 17.05 -8.86 -0.83
CA ASN A 238 18.47 -9.21 -0.78
C ASN A 238 18.92 -9.42 0.66
N GLY A 239 19.75 -10.43 0.89
CA GLY A 239 20.38 -10.63 2.18
C GLY A 239 21.68 -11.41 2.11
N ILE A 240 22.20 -11.79 3.28
CA ILE A 240 23.46 -12.52 3.41
C ILE A 240 23.24 -13.89 4.05
N ASN A 241 23.66 -14.95 3.36
CA ASN A 241 23.67 -16.32 3.86
C ASN A 241 25.11 -16.87 3.85
N ASN A 242 25.65 -17.24 5.01
CA ASN A 242 27.02 -17.76 5.16
C ASN A 242 28.11 -16.88 4.47
N SER A 243 27.97 -15.56 4.59
CA SER A 243 28.88 -14.56 3.98
C SER A 243 28.80 -14.43 2.44
N ALA A 244 27.78 -15.00 1.81
CA ALA A 244 27.44 -14.76 0.42
C ALA A 244 26.13 -13.97 0.34
N GLU A 245 26.04 -13.05 -0.62
CA GLU A 245 24.78 -12.39 -0.97
C GLU A 245 23.87 -13.43 -1.62
N THR A 246 22.60 -13.43 -1.22
CA THR A 246 21.60 -14.39 -1.69
C THR A 246 20.87 -13.94 -2.95
N GLY A 247 20.99 -12.66 -3.33
CA GLY A 247 20.01 -12.06 -4.25
C GLY A 247 18.62 -11.91 -3.59
N ASN A 248 17.62 -11.55 -4.39
CA ASN A 248 16.25 -11.30 -3.93
C ASN A 248 15.54 -12.60 -3.62
N GLU A 249 15.42 -12.90 -2.33
CA GLU A 249 14.99 -14.21 -1.84
C GLU A 249 13.86 -14.18 -0.82
N LEU A 250 13.30 -15.36 -0.59
CA LEU A 250 12.26 -15.75 0.36
C LEU A 250 12.60 -15.61 1.85
N TRP A 251 12.32 -14.50 2.54
CA TRP A 251 12.49 -14.39 3.99
C TRP A 251 11.16 -14.44 4.76
N ARG A 252 11.21 -14.89 6.01
CA ARG A 252 10.08 -14.85 6.95
C ARG A 252 10.52 -14.39 8.34
N THR A 253 9.71 -13.55 8.97
CA THR A 253 9.95 -13.06 10.34
C THR A 253 8.64 -12.84 11.12
N SER A 254 8.76 -12.54 12.41
CA SER A 254 7.67 -12.04 13.27
C SER A 254 8.23 -11.16 14.38
N ALA A 255 7.37 -10.52 15.18
CA ALA A 255 7.82 -9.70 16.30
C ALA A 255 8.62 -10.51 17.35
N SER A 256 8.41 -11.83 17.39
CA SER A 256 9.04 -12.75 18.33
C SER A 256 10.16 -13.60 17.73
N SER A 257 10.52 -13.42 16.46
CA SER A 257 11.52 -14.25 15.78
C SER A 257 12.44 -13.44 14.88
N SER A 258 13.71 -13.84 14.78
CA SER A 258 14.63 -13.27 13.80
C SER A 258 14.25 -13.71 12.39
N PRO A 259 14.52 -12.91 11.34
CA PRO A 259 14.32 -13.33 9.97
C PRO A 259 14.99 -14.66 9.63
N GLN A 260 14.30 -15.49 8.86
CA GLN A 260 14.76 -16.79 8.37
C GLN A 260 14.62 -16.84 6.86
N LEU A 261 15.67 -17.29 6.18
CA LEU A 261 15.60 -17.62 4.75
C LEU A 261 14.78 -18.91 4.60
N ILE A 262 13.63 -18.81 3.95
CA ILE A 262 12.68 -19.89 3.71
C ILE A 262 12.84 -20.46 2.31
N PHE A 263 13.22 -19.62 1.34
CA PHE A 263 13.40 -20.03 -0.05
C PHE A 263 14.55 -19.25 -0.69
N GLU A 264 15.46 -19.99 -1.33
CA GLU A 264 16.56 -19.47 -2.13
C GLU A 264 16.39 -20.06 -3.55
N GLY A 265 15.92 -19.25 -4.50
CA GLY A 265 15.55 -19.71 -5.84
C GLY A 265 16.75 -20.17 -6.66
N GLN A 266 17.90 -19.50 -6.49
CA GLN A 266 19.18 -19.96 -7.04
C GLN A 266 20.24 -20.08 -5.95
N VAL A 267 20.80 -21.26 -5.78
CA VAL A 267 21.81 -21.52 -4.75
C VAL A 267 23.11 -20.77 -5.04
N GLY A 268 23.64 -20.05 -4.05
CA GLY A 268 24.94 -19.40 -4.12
C GLY A 268 24.83 -17.90 -4.37
N SER A 269 25.55 -17.37 -5.36
CA SER A 269 25.50 -15.94 -5.73
C SER A 269 24.53 -15.66 -6.90
N GLY A 270 23.65 -16.61 -7.20
CA GLY A 270 22.56 -16.39 -8.16
C GLY A 270 21.40 -15.72 -7.44
N SER A 271 20.54 -15.04 -8.18
CA SER A 271 19.28 -14.51 -7.66
C SER A 271 18.14 -15.31 -8.28
N GLY A 272 17.25 -15.85 -7.46
CA GLY A 272 16.01 -16.46 -7.92
C GLY A 272 14.98 -15.44 -8.41
N GLU A 273 15.21 -14.14 -8.14
CA GLU A 273 14.28 -13.05 -8.47
C GLU A 273 12.85 -13.36 -7.99
N VAL A 274 12.76 -13.76 -6.72
CA VAL A 274 11.48 -14.17 -6.11
C VAL A 274 10.50 -13.01 -6.14
N GLY A 275 9.24 -13.28 -6.50
CA GLY A 275 8.18 -12.29 -6.60
C GLY A 275 8.39 -11.22 -7.69
N TYR A 276 9.36 -11.37 -8.59
CA TYR A 276 9.66 -10.34 -9.59
C TYR A 276 8.44 -9.93 -10.43
N TYR A 277 7.61 -10.91 -10.81
CA TYR A 277 6.35 -10.67 -11.50
C TYR A 277 5.18 -10.79 -10.53
N GLY A 278 4.69 -9.65 -10.05
CA GLY A 278 3.47 -9.56 -9.24
C GLY A 278 3.65 -9.71 -7.73
N GLY A 279 4.89 -9.75 -7.23
CA GLY A 279 5.18 -9.80 -5.80
C GLY A 279 4.74 -11.10 -5.13
N LEU A 280 4.47 -10.98 -3.83
CA LEU A 280 3.90 -12.04 -3.00
C LEU A 280 2.38 -11.87 -2.92
N THR A 281 1.64 -12.98 -3.01
CA THR A 281 0.19 -12.99 -2.79
C THR A 281 -0.20 -14.11 -1.83
N ALA A 282 -0.83 -13.78 -0.71
CA ALA A 282 -1.39 -14.76 0.21
C ALA A 282 -2.87 -15.02 -0.12
N VAL A 283 -3.24 -16.29 -0.32
CA VAL A 283 -4.64 -16.72 -0.47
C VAL A 283 -4.91 -17.90 0.46
N GLY A 284 -5.75 -17.69 1.47
CA GLY A 284 -5.98 -18.68 2.52
C GLY A 284 -4.67 -19.03 3.23
N ASN A 285 -4.28 -20.30 3.19
CA ASN A 285 -3.04 -20.79 3.82
C ASN A 285 -1.89 -21.00 2.80
N THR A 286 -1.95 -20.34 1.64
CA THR A 286 -0.97 -20.53 0.56
C THR A 286 -0.40 -19.19 0.12
N LEU A 287 0.92 -19.14 0.02
CA LEU A 287 1.66 -18.02 -0.54
C LEU A 287 1.96 -18.31 -2.02
N PHE A 288 1.66 -17.38 -2.90
CA PHE A 288 1.93 -17.45 -4.33
C PHE A 288 2.97 -16.40 -4.73
N PHE A 289 3.90 -16.80 -5.60
CA PHE A 289 4.94 -15.91 -6.14
C PHE A 289 5.56 -16.49 -7.41
N SER A 290 6.20 -15.66 -8.22
CA SER A 290 7.05 -16.10 -9.34
C SER A 290 8.51 -16.27 -8.91
N PHE A 291 9.28 -17.21 -9.46
CA PHE A 291 10.75 -17.16 -9.38
C PHE A 291 11.39 -17.87 -10.59
N ASP A 292 12.65 -17.56 -10.89
CA ASP A 292 13.45 -18.19 -11.95
C ASP A 292 14.53 -19.13 -11.37
N ASP A 293 14.40 -20.43 -11.66
CA ASP A 293 15.36 -21.48 -11.24
C ASP A 293 16.67 -21.48 -12.05
N GLY A 294 16.81 -20.57 -13.01
CA GLY A 294 17.96 -20.43 -13.91
C GLY A 294 17.94 -21.41 -15.09
N SER A 295 16.89 -22.22 -15.24
CA SER A 295 16.77 -23.25 -16.27
C SER A 295 15.50 -23.14 -17.12
N ARG A 296 14.39 -22.69 -16.54
CA ARG A 296 13.08 -22.58 -17.21
C ARG A 296 12.54 -21.15 -17.31
N GLY A 297 13.21 -20.17 -16.70
CA GLY A 297 12.66 -18.83 -16.56
C GLY A 297 11.68 -18.75 -15.39
N HIS A 298 10.95 -17.65 -15.28
CA HIS A 298 10.01 -17.44 -14.18
C HIS A 298 8.77 -18.35 -14.28
N GLU A 299 8.50 -19.10 -13.22
CA GLU A 299 7.31 -19.95 -13.06
C GLU A 299 6.50 -19.51 -11.84
N LEU A 300 5.18 -19.71 -11.88
CA LEU A 300 4.30 -19.44 -10.73
C LEU A 300 4.35 -20.59 -9.73
N GLN A 301 4.57 -20.24 -8.48
CA GLN A 301 4.81 -21.19 -7.41
C GLN A 301 3.83 -20.97 -6.28
N ALA A 302 3.48 -22.07 -5.63
CA ALA A 302 2.66 -22.06 -4.44
C ALA A 302 3.42 -22.70 -3.28
N LEU A 303 3.49 -21.98 -2.16
CA LEU A 303 4.04 -22.41 -0.90
C LEU A 303 2.90 -22.49 0.12
N GLY A 304 2.38 -23.70 0.33
CA GLY A 304 1.22 -23.95 1.19
C GLY A 304 1.57 -24.64 2.51
N TRP A 305 0.71 -24.45 3.53
CA TRP A 305 0.76 -25.14 4.82
C TRP A 305 -0.33 -26.21 4.91
N LEU A 306 0.01 -27.43 5.37
CA LEU A 306 -0.99 -28.42 5.79
C LEU A 306 -1.47 -28.13 7.22
N PRO A 307 -2.75 -28.37 7.57
CA PRO A 307 -3.32 -27.98 8.87
C PRO A 307 -2.68 -28.61 10.11
N ASP A 308 -1.90 -29.69 9.97
CA ASP A 308 -1.38 -30.47 11.11
C ASP A 308 0.16 -30.44 11.26
N ASP A 309 0.90 -29.69 10.44
CA ASP A 309 2.35 -29.54 10.56
C ASP A 309 2.89 -28.24 9.94
N ALA A 310 2.91 -27.16 10.72
CA ALA A 310 3.61 -25.91 10.40
C ALA A 310 5.16 -26.05 10.22
N SER A 311 5.66 -27.28 10.10
CA SER A 311 7.06 -27.63 9.83
C SER A 311 7.32 -28.13 8.41
N HIS A 312 6.30 -28.38 7.58
CA HIS A 312 6.46 -28.90 6.23
C HIS A 312 5.90 -27.93 5.18
N LEU A 313 6.81 -27.26 4.49
CA LEU A 313 6.52 -26.44 3.31
C LEU A 313 6.35 -27.37 2.11
N LEU A 314 5.19 -27.33 1.46
CA LEU A 314 5.00 -27.95 0.14
C LEU A 314 5.11 -26.85 -0.90
N MET A 315 6.20 -26.90 -1.67
CA MET A 315 6.33 -26.10 -2.89
C MET A 315 5.80 -26.91 -4.06
N SER A 316 4.82 -26.35 -4.77
CA SER A 316 4.33 -26.91 -6.02
C SER A 316 4.47 -25.88 -7.13
N ASP A 317 5.16 -26.28 -8.18
CA ASP A 317 5.13 -25.60 -9.47
C ASP A 317 3.76 -25.82 -10.12
N LEU A 318 3.10 -24.71 -10.48
CA LEU A 318 1.78 -24.72 -11.10
C LEU A 318 1.84 -24.58 -12.63
N GLY A 319 3.04 -24.47 -13.20
CA GLY A 319 3.29 -24.29 -14.63
C GLY A 319 3.47 -25.57 -15.45
N ALA A 320 3.46 -26.75 -14.81
CA ALA A 320 3.69 -28.05 -15.46
C ALA A 320 2.42 -28.77 -15.97
#